data_AF-A0A3P6SIL1-F1
#
_entry.id   AF-A0A3P6SIL1-F1
#
_cell.length_a   1.000
_cell.length_b   1.000
_cell.length_c   1.000
_cell.angle_alpha   90.00
_cell.angle_beta   90.00
_cell.angle_gamma   90.00
#
_symmetry.space_group_name_H-M   'P 1'
#
loop_
_entity.id
_entity.type
_entity.pdbx_description
1 polymer ?
#
loop_
_entity_poly.entity_id
_entity_poly.type
_entity_poly.pdbx_seq_one_letter_code
_entity_poly.pdbx_strand_id
1 'polypeptide(L)'
;MDGLSVAQMKEIRAKAEQFQFQAEVNRMMKLIINSLYTNKEIFLRELISNASDALDKIRLISLTDPEALSATDELSIRIKADRENHLLHVIDTGIGMTHDELVSNLGTIARSGTSEFLSKLLD
;
A
#
# COMPACT_ATOMS: atom_id res chain seq x y z
N MET A 1 -15.93 12.75 -10.64
CA MET A 1 -14.75 12.89 -9.78
C MET A 1 -13.83 13.82 -10.52
N ASP A 2 -13.89 15.11 -10.19
CA ASP A 2 -13.16 16.12 -10.93
C ASP A 2 -11.66 15.89 -10.72
N GLY A 3 -10.99 15.50 -11.79
CA GLY A 3 -9.55 15.30 -11.80
C GLY A 3 -8.82 16.58 -11.43
N LEU A 4 -7.61 16.42 -10.90
CA LEU A 4 -6.72 17.55 -10.64
C LEU A 4 -6.50 18.35 -11.92
N SER A 5 -6.60 19.67 -11.85
CA SER A 5 -6.26 20.55 -12.97
C SER A 5 -4.78 20.41 -13.33
N VAL A 6 -4.43 20.76 -14.58
CA VAL A 6 -3.03 20.73 -15.05
C VAL A 6 -2.11 21.57 -14.17
N ALA A 7 -2.60 22.69 -13.64
CA ALA A 7 -1.85 23.55 -12.72
C ALA A 7 -1.59 22.85 -11.38
N GLN A 8 -2.61 22.20 -10.81
CA GLN A 8 -2.47 21.43 -9.56
C GLN A 8 -1.51 20.24 -9.74
N MET A 9 -1.59 19.53 -10.86
CA MET A 9 -0.67 18.43 -11.17
C MET A 9 0.79 18.89 -11.25
N LYS A 10 1.02 20.09 -11.82
CA LYS A 10 2.35 20.69 -11.95
C LYS A 10 2.90 21.11 -10.58
N GLU A 11 2.07 21.67 -9.72
CA GLU A 11 2.46 22.09 -8.37
C GLU A 11 2.76 20.88 -7.47
N ILE A 12 1.95 19.82 -7.52
CA ILE A 12 2.19 18.56 -6.81
C ILE A 12 3.54 17.97 -7.24
N ARG A 13 3.83 17.93 -8.55
CA ARG A 13 5.13 17.45 -9.05
C ARG A 13 6.31 18.32 -8.61
N ALA A 14 6.12 19.64 -8.55
CA ALA A 14 7.18 20.55 -8.11
C ALA A 14 7.53 20.40 -6.62
N LYS A 15 6.56 19.94 -5.81
CA LYS A 15 6.73 19.66 -4.38
C LYS A 15 6.98 18.17 -4.08
N ALA A 16 7.08 17.33 -5.10
CA ALA A 16 7.25 15.89 -4.92
C ALA A 16 8.69 15.56 -4.54
N GLU A 17 8.84 14.62 -3.61
CA GLU A 17 10.12 14.02 -3.25
C GLU A 17 10.35 12.75 -4.06
N GLN A 18 11.59 12.49 -4.46
CA GLN A 18 11.98 11.28 -5.17
C GLN A 18 12.92 10.44 -4.30
N PHE A 19 12.56 9.17 -4.13
CA PHE A 19 13.33 8.20 -3.37
C PHE A 19 13.79 7.07 -4.28
N GLN A 20 15.01 6.59 -4.06
CA GLN A 20 15.52 5.42 -4.75
C GLN A 20 15.28 4.18 -3.88
N PHE A 21 14.66 3.15 -4.45
CA PHE A 21 14.54 1.85 -3.79
C PHE A 21 15.92 1.29 -3.46
N GLN A 22 16.04 0.71 -2.26
CA GLN A 22 17.24 -0.02 -1.87
C GLN A 22 17.49 -1.20 -2.84
N ALA A 23 18.76 -1.58 -3.03
CA ALA A 23 19.16 -2.61 -4.00
C ALA A 23 18.44 -3.94 -3.77
N GLU A 24 18.15 -4.28 -2.52
CA GLU A 24 17.48 -5.50 -2.10
C GLU A 24 15.99 -5.49 -2.48
N VAL A 25 15.29 -4.36 -2.34
CA VAL A 25 13.90 -4.17 -2.78
C VAL A 25 13.80 -4.36 -4.30
N ASN A 26 14.75 -3.78 -5.05
CA ASN A 26 14.80 -3.94 -6.51
C ASN A 26 14.99 -5.40 -6.94
N ARG A 27 15.81 -6.17 -6.20
CA ARG A 27 15.99 -7.61 -6.45
C ARG A 27 14.72 -8.40 -6.11
N MET A 28 14.06 -8.05 -5.00
CA MET A 28 12.82 -8.66 -4.56
C MET A 28 11.70 -8.47 -5.59
N MET A 29 11.50 -7.23 -6.07
CA MET A 29 10.50 -6.92 -7.09
C MET A 29 10.68 -7.77 -8.35
N LYS A 30 11.92 -7.93 -8.82
CA LYS A 30 12.21 -8.78 -10.00
C LYS A 30 11.83 -10.24 -9.79
N LEU A 31 12.08 -10.79 -8.59
CA LEU A 31 11.73 -12.17 -8.24
C LEU A 31 10.21 -12.35 -8.14
N ILE A 32 9.53 -11.43 -7.44
CA ILE A 32 8.07 -11.44 -7.27
C ILE A 32 7.37 -11.34 -8.63
N ILE A 33 7.82 -10.44 -9.50
CA ILE A 33 7.25 -10.28 -10.84
C ILE A 33 7.33 -11.62 -11.59
N ASN A 34 8.51 -12.25 -11.59
CA ASN A 34 8.73 -13.52 -12.29
C ASN A 34 7.92 -14.69 -11.71
N SER A 35 7.75 -14.78 -10.38
CA SER A 35 6.99 -15.88 -9.74
C SER A 35 5.48 -15.68 -9.79
N LEU A 36 4.99 -14.44 -9.69
CA LEU A 36 3.56 -14.10 -9.77
C LEU A 36 3.00 -14.11 -11.19
N TYR A 37 3.84 -14.17 -12.23
CA TYR A 37 3.36 -14.25 -13.61
C TYR A 37 2.45 -15.46 -13.87
N THR A 38 2.58 -16.52 -13.06
CA THR A 38 1.73 -17.72 -13.12
C THR A 38 0.38 -17.52 -12.45
N ASN A 39 0.33 -16.76 -11.35
CA ASN A 39 -0.86 -16.57 -10.50
C ASN A 39 -1.07 -15.07 -10.24
N LYS A 40 -1.45 -14.35 -11.29
CA LYS A 40 -1.57 -12.88 -11.28
C LYS A 40 -2.68 -12.36 -10.38
N GLU A 41 -3.58 -13.21 -9.90
CA GLU A 41 -4.65 -12.87 -8.97
C GLU A 41 -4.16 -12.68 -7.53
N ILE A 42 -2.96 -13.16 -7.19
CA ILE A 42 -2.41 -13.10 -5.83
C ILE A 42 -2.25 -11.66 -5.33
N PHE A 43 -1.90 -10.70 -6.19
CA PHE A 43 -1.74 -9.30 -5.76
C PHE A 43 -2.98 -8.75 -5.07
N LEU A 44 -4.18 -9.10 -5.55
CA LEU A 44 -5.43 -8.59 -4.99
C LEU A 44 -5.68 -9.20 -3.62
N ARG A 45 -5.34 -10.49 -3.43
CA ARG A 45 -5.37 -11.14 -2.12
C ARG A 45 -4.43 -10.44 -1.14
N GLU A 46 -3.19 -10.15 -1.55
CA GLU A 46 -2.21 -9.47 -0.68
C GLU A 46 -2.66 -8.05 -0.31
N LEU A 47 -3.21 -7.29 -1.26
CA LEU A 47 -3.73 -5.94 -0.98
C LEU A 47 -4.92 -5.97 0.00
N ILE A 48 -5.84 -6.94 -0.15
CA ILE A 48 -6.97 -7.11 0.78
C ILE A 48 -6.46 -7.53 2.16
N SER A 49 -5.45 -8.41 2.24
CA SER A 49 -4.83 -8.79 3.51
C SER A 49 -4.22 -7.59 4.23
N ASN A 50 -3.44 -6.77 3.53
CA ASN A 50 -2.84 -5.55 4.09
C ASN A 50 -3.91 -4.56 4.57
N ALA A 51 -4.99 -4.40 3.81
CA ALA A 51 -6.12 -3.56 4.20
C ALA A 51 -6.83 -4.09 5.45
N SER A 52 -7.02 -5.40 5.57
CA SER A 52 -7.58 -6.04 6.78
C SER A 52 -6.70 -5.76 8.01
N ASP A 53 -5.38 -5.93 7.88
CA ASP A 53 -4.44 -5.66 8.96
C ASP A 53 -4.48 -4.18 9.40
N ALA A 54 -4.65 -3.25 8.45
CA ALA A 54 -4.78 -1.83 8.75
C ALA A 54 -6.07 -1.51 9.51
N LEU A 55 -7.19 -2.18 9.18
CA LEU A 55 -8.46 -2.06 9.89
C LEU A 55 -8.38 -2.63 11.32
N ASP A 56 -7.73 -3.78 11.48
CA ASP A 56 -7.54 -4.37 12.82
C ASP A 56 -6.66 -3.51 13.72
N LYS A 57 -5.61 -2.89 13.16
CA LYS A 57 -4.76 -1.95 13.90
C LYS A 57 -5.52 -0.72 14.39
N ILE A 58 -6.31 -0.06 13.54
CA ILE A 58 -7.08 1.12 13.98
C ILE A 58 -8.16 0.74 14.99
N ARG A 59 -8.79 -0.43 14.81
CA ARG A 59 -9.76 -0.96 15.76
C ARG A 59 -9.15 -1.27 17.13
N LEU A 60 -7.91 -1.75 17.18
CA LEU A 60 -7.19 -1.96 18.44
C LEU A 60 -6.89 -0.62 19.14
N ILE A 61 -6.43 0.38 18.38
CA ILE A 61 -6.13 1.71 18.90
C ILE A 61 -7.39 2.37 19.46
N SER A 62 -8.53 2.20 18.80
CA SER A 62 -9.80 2.81 19.24
C SER A 62 -10.32 2.31 20.59
N LEU A 63 -9.81 1.17 21.07
CA LEU A 63 -10.08 0.69 22.44
C LEU A 63 -9.42 1.55 23.51
N THR A 64 -8.35 2.27 23.18
CA THR A 64 -7.58 3.12 24.09
C THR A 64 -7.68 4.61 23.76
N ASP A 65 -7.99 4.94 22.49
CA ASP A 65 -8.17 6.30 22.00
C ASP A 65 -9.49 6.40 21.23
N PRO A 66 -10.57 6.87 21.88
CA PRO A 66 -11.88 7.03 21.23
C PRO A 66 -11.87 7.98 20.02
N GLU A 67 -10.91 8.89 19.90
CA GLU A 67 -10.83 9.81 18.77
C GLU A 67 -10.20 9.19 17.51
N ALA A 68 -9.63 7.99 17.63
CA ALA A 68 -8.98 7.30 16.51
C ALA A 68 -9.92 7.02 15.32
N LEU A 69 -11.23 6.90 15.55
CA LEU A 69 -12.24 6.69 14.51
C LEU A 69 -13.02 7.97 14.15
N SER A 70 -12.63 9.12 14.69
CA SER A 70 -13.34 10.40 14.51
C SER A 70 -13.54 10.83 13.05
N ALA A 71 -12.66 10.39 12.14
CA ALA A 71 -12.76 10.68 10.71
C ALA A 71 -13.81 9.81 9.99
N THR A 72 -14.07 8.60 10.47
CA THR A 72 -15.08 7.67 9.94
C THR A 72 -15.29 6.49 10.90
N ASP A 73 -16.53 6.29 11.33
CA ASP A 73 -16.89 5.12 12.16
C ASP A 73 -17.02 3.82 11.31
N GLU A 74 -17.06 3.95 9.99
CA GLU A 74 -17.18 2.81 9.08
C GLU A 74 -15.81 2.23 8.74
N LEU A 75 -15.53 1.04 9.29
CA LEU A 75 -14.40 0.19 8.92
C LEU A 75 -14.77 -0.65 7.69
N SER A 76 -14.17 -0.32 6.54
CA SER A 76 -14.49 -0.94 5.26
C SER A 76 -13.27 -1.03 4.33
N ILE A 77 -13.33 -2.02 3.43
CA ILE A 77 -12.45 -2.15 2.26
C ILE A 77 -13.35 -2.05 1.02
N ARG A 78 -13.09 -1.06 0.17
CA ARG A 78 -13.84 -0.81 -1.08
C ARG A 78 -12.97 -1.09 -2.29
N ILE A 79 -13.51 -1.86 -3.23
CA ILE A 79 -12.85 -2.17 -4.50
C ILE A 79 -13.65 -1.52 -5.63
N LYS A 80 -12.99 -0.69 -6.44
CA LYS A 80 -13.61 -0.04 -7.60
C LYS A 80 -12.75 -0.25 -8.84
N ALA A 81 -13.35 -0.81 -9.90
CA ALA A 81 -12.73 -0.88 -11.22
C ALA A 81 -13.15 0.33 -12.06
N ASP A 82 -12.18 1.11 -12.52
CA ASP A 82 -12.37 2.20 -13.48
C ASP A 82 -11.77 1.77 -14.81
N ARG A 83 -12.65 1.28 -15.69
CA ARG A 83 -12.25 0.73 -16.99
C ARG A 83 -11.79 1.80 -17.96
N GLU A 84 -12.34 3.02 -17.87
CA GLU A 84 -12.01 4.12 -18.78
C GLU A 84 -10.58 4.61 -18.53
N ASN A 85 -10.17 4.68 -17.27
CA ASN A 85 -8.83 5.13 -16.87
C ASN A 85 -7.82 3.99 -16.69
N HIS A 86 -8.24 2.73 -16.90
CA HIS A 86 -7.43 1.53 -16.63
C HIS A 86 -6.91 1.46 -15.18
N LEU A 87 -7.75 1.83 -14.21
CA LEU A 87 -7.41 1.85 -12.80
C LEU A 87 -8.22 0.81 -12.02
N LEU A 88 -7.55 0.17 -11.04
CA LEU A 88 -8.19 -0.61 -10.00
C LEU A 88 -7.88 0.06 -8.66
N HIS A 89 -8.92 0.50 -7.95
CA HIS A 89 -8.81 1.11 -6.64
C HIS A 89 -9.11 0.07 -5.56
N VAL A 90 -8.21 -0.05 -4.58
CA VAL A 90 -8.44 -0.74 -3.30
C VAL A 90 -8.31 0.33 -2.23
N ILE A 91 -9.41 0.61 -1.52
CA ILE A 91 -9.52 1.74 -0.59
C ILE A 91 -9.95 1.19 0.75
N ASP A 92 -9.06 1.27 1.74
CA ASP A 92 -9.40 0.97 3.12
C ASP A 92 -9.62 2.24 3.95
N THR A 93 -10.13 2.03 5.15
CA THR A 93 -10.38 3.06 6.18
C THR A 93 -9.61 2.70 7.45
N GLY A 94 -8.48 2.01 7.28
CA GLY A 94 -7.61 1.58 8.37
C GLY A 94 -6.78 2.72 8.94
N ILE A 95 -5.76 2.34 9.70
CA ILE A 95 -4.86 3.28 10.40
C ILE A 95 -4.09 4.23 9.46
N GLY A 96 -3.97 3.87 8.18
CA GLY A 96 -3.17 4.63 7.21
C GLY A 96 -1.67 4.54 7.50
N MET A 97 -0.91 5.44 6.88
CA MET A 97 0.52 5.59 7.09
C MET A 97 0.90 7.06 7.08
N THR A 98 1.79 7.45 7.97
CA THR A 98 2.49 8.74 7.93
C THR A 98 3.49 8.80 6.78
N HIS A 99 4.01 10.00 6.49
CA HIS A 99 5.05 10.19 5.48
C HIS A 99 6.28 9.29 5.73
N ASP A 100 6.77 9.24 6.97
CA ASP A 100 7.96 8.49 7.31
C ASP A 100 7.71 6.97 7.24
N GLU A 101 6.50 6.53 7.59
CA GLU A 101 6.08 5.14 7.42
C GLU A 101 5.96 4.75 5.94
N LEU A 102 5.53 5.65 5.05
CA LEU A 102 5.54 5.39 3.61
C LEU A 102 6.97 5.17 3.09
N VAL A 103 7.90 6.06 3.46
CA VAL A 103 9.31 5.97 3.05
C VAL A 103 9.94 4.69 3.60
N SER A 104 9.72 4.37 4.87
CA SER A 104 10.26 3.17 5.51
C SER A 104 9.63 1.89 4.98
N ASN A 105 8.29 1.78 4.98
CA ASN A 105 7.59 0.54 4.71
C ASN A 105 7.53 0.16 3.24
N LEU A 106 7.49 1.14 2.33
CA LEU A 106 7.45 0.90 0.89
C LEU A 106 8.82 1.09 0.23
N GLY A 107 9.61 2.05 0.71
CA GLY A 107 10.91 2.41 0.12
C GLY A 107 12.07 1.54 0.58
N THR A 108 11.93 0.85 1.72
CA THR A 108 12.95 -0.04 2.27
C THR A 108 12.39 -1.43 2.55
N ILE A 109 13.24 -2.43 2.78
CA ILE A 109 12.78 -3.73 3.29
C ILE A 109 12.39 -3.53 4.75
N ALA A 110 11.23 -2.95 5.01
CA ALA A 110 10.69 -2.90 6.35
C ALA A 110 10.30 -4.32 6.77
N ARG A 111 10.66 -4.63 8.01
CA ARG A 111 10.57 -5.93 8.68
C ARG A 111 9.18 -6.57 8.57
N SER A 112 8.93 -7.37 7.55
CA SER A 112 7.90 -8.42 7.61
C SER A 112 8.28 -9.61 6.73
N GLY A 113 9.13 -10.50 7.24
CA GLY A 113 9.39 -11.81 6.62
C GLY A 113 10.08 -11.81 5.24
N THR A 114 10.46 -10.65 4.69
CA THR A 114 10.99 -10.54 3.32
C THR A 114 12.27 -11.33 3.10
N SER A 115 13.20 -11.34 4.06
CA SER A 115 14.42 -12.15 3.99
C SER A 115 14.12 -13.65 4.03
N GLU A 116 13.14 -14.07 4.83
CA GLU A 116 12.72 -15.48 4.92
C GLU A 116 11.98 -15.92 3.64
N PHE A 117 11.16 -15.03 3.08
CA PHE A 117 10.48 -15.23 1.79
C PHE A 117 11.47 -15.29 0.61
N LEU A 118 12.46 -14.40 0.57
CA LEU A 118 13.55 -14.45 -0.41
C LEU A 118 14.35 -15.76 -0.32
N SER A 119 14.57 -16.25 0.90
CA SER A 119 15.26 -17.54 1.11
C SER A 119 14.42 -18.70 0.54
N LYS A 120 13.11 -18.74 0.83
CA LYS A 120 12.19 -19.77 0.34
C LYS A 120 11.92 -19.75 -1.17
N LEU A 121 12.21 -18.64 -1.86
CA LEU A 121 12.06 -18.50 -3.32
C LEU A 121 13.33 -18.85 -4.10
N LEU A 122 14.49 -18.85 -3.43
CA LEU A 122 15.79 -19.15 -4.03
C LEU A 122 16.20 -20.62 -3.87
N ASP A 123 15.53 -21.36 -2.99
CA ASP A 123 15.52 -22.83 -2.90
C ASP A 123 14.51 -23.45 -3.88
#